data_AF-A0A1K0FGF2-F1
#
_entry.id   AF-A0A1K0FGF2-F1
#
_cell.length_a   1.000
_cell.length_b   1.000
_cell.length_c   1.000
_cell.angle_alpha   90.00
_cell.angle_beta   90.00
_cell.angle_gamma   90.00
#
_symmetry.space_group_name_H-M   'P 1'
#
loop_
_entity.id
_entity.type
_entity.pdbx_description
1 polymer ?
#
loop_
_entity_poly.entity_id
_entity_poly.type
_entity_poly.pdbx_seq_one_letter_code
_entity_poly.pdbx_strand_id
1 'polypeptide(L)'
;MSGDTSPLPFAGELFLTLANQGRLVVDAARADKAIADLERTLALIRSRLRVIRIWQRIPERRVGELPDELMQEVVDAIFVDQLAPGQLERAAAELPKYIQALRRASEARSHRDPPPV
;
A
#
# COMPACT_ATOMS: atom_id res chain seq x y z
N MET A 1 -28.56 -14.76 2.56
CA MET A 1 -27.82 -13.60 2.03
C MET A 1 -26.40 -13.68 2.56
N SER A 2 -25.51 -14.34 1.84
CA SER A 2 -24.10 -14.42 2.19
C SER A 2 -23.40 -13.30 1.43
N GLY A 3 -23.12 -12.19 2.12
CA GLY A 3 -22.17 -11.21 1.61
C GLY A 3 -20.81 -11.86 1.71
N ASP A 4 -20.26 -12.28 0.57
CA ASP A 4 -18.85 -12.64 0.46
C ASP A 4 -18.05 -11.44 0.98
N THR A 5 -17.53 -11.52 2.20
CA THR A 5 -16.52 -10.61 2.73
C THR A 5 -15.16 -10.95 2.12
N SER A 6 -15.14 -11.28 0.82
CA SER A 6 -13.90 -11.31 0.08
C SER A 6 -13.41 -9.87 0.04
N PRO A 7 -12.15 -9.59 0.47
CA PRO A 7 -11.61 -8.24 0.39
C PRO A 7 -11.83 -7.73 -1.03
N LEU A 8 -12.48 -6.56 -1.16
CA LEU A 8 -12.70 -5.93 -2.45
C LEU A 8 -11.35 -5.92 -3.20
N PRO A 9 -11.31 -6.34 -4.47
CA PRO A 9 -10.07 -6.37 -5.22
C PRO A 9 -9.49 -4.96 -5.30
N PHE A 10 -8.15 -4.88 -5.31
CA PHE A 10 -7.49 -3.61 -5.58
C PHE A 10 -7.95 -3.05 -6.94
N ALA A 11 -8.08 -1.74 -7.00
CA ALA A 11 -8.65 -0.98 -8.10
C ALA A 11 -7.77 0.22 -8.48
N GLY A 12 -6.45 0.15 -8.27
CA GLY A 12 -5.54 1.27 -8.50
C GLY A 12 -5.61 1.81 -9.93
N GLU A 13 -5.73 0.94 -10.93
CA GLU A 13 -5.89 1.33 -12.34
C GLU A 13 -7.18 2.11 -12.60
N LEU A 14 -8.28 1.75 -11.93
CA LEU A 14 -9.55 2.46 -12.06
C LEU A 14 -9.40 3.88 -11.49
N PHE A 15 -8.81 4.01 -10.31
CA PHE A 15 -8.61 5.32 -9.67
C PHE A 15 -7.70 6.21 -10.50
N LEU A 16 -6.61 5.66 -11.06
CA LEU A 16 -5.76 6.38 -11.99
C LEU A 16 -6.52 6.85 -13.23
N THR A 17 -7.31 5.96 -13.84
CA THR A 17 -8.14 6.29 -15.00
C THR A 17 -9.10 7.43 -14.69
N LEU A 18 -9.78 7.38 -13.54
CA LEU A 18 -10.71 8.43 -13.11
C LEU A 18 -9.99 9.76 -12.85
N ALA A 19 -8.80 9.74 -12.25
CA ALA A 19 -7.99 10.94 -12.04
C ALA A 19 -7.57 11.58 -13.37
N ASN A 20 -7.14 10.76 -14.33
CA ASN A 20 -6.72 11.22 -15.66
C ASN A 20 -7.87 11.85 -16.45
N GLN A 21 -9.08 11.35 -16.25
CA GLN A 21 -10.29 11.88 -16.85
C GLN A 21 -10.84 13.11 -16.10
N GLY A 22 -10.22 13.54 -15.01
CA GLY A 22 -10.73 14.61 -14.15
C GLY A 22 -12.05 14.26 -13.44
N ARG A 23 -12.35 12.96 -13.32
CA ARG A 23 -13.58 12.42 -12.71
C ARG A 23 -13.38 12.00 -11.26
N LEU A 24 -12.13 11.83 -10.82
CA LEU A 24 -11.81 11.67 -9.41
C LEU A 24 -11.69 13.05 -8.77
N VAL A 25 -12.68 13.43 -7.97
CA VAL A 25 -12.70 14.70 -7.24
C VAL A 25 -12.56 14.41 -5.75
N VAL A 26 -11.48 14.88 -5.16
CA VAL A 26 -11.19 14.73 -3.73
C VAL A 26 -10.78 16.09 -3.17
N ASP A 27 -11.15 16.35 -1.92
CA ASP A 27 -10.65 17.51 -1.18
C ASP A 27 -9.13 17.41 -0.97
N ALA A 28 -8.42 18.54 -1.10
CA ALA A 28 -6.95 18.56 -1.05
C ALA A 28 -6.41 18.07 0.30
N ALA A 29 -6.97 18.53 1.42
CA ALA A 29 -6.53 18.11 2.75
C ALA A 29 -6.83 16.62 2.99
N ARG A 30 -7.96 16.12 2.45
CA ARG A 30 -8.28 14.69 2.49
C ARG A 30 -7.36 13.86 1.61
N ALA A 31 -6.99 14.35 0.43
CA ALA A 31 -6.05 13.70 -0.47
C ALA A 31 -4.66 13.60 0.18
N ASP A 32 -4.16 14.69 0.77
CA ASP A 32 -2.85 14.73 1.42
C ASP A 32 -2.77 13.75 2.60
N LYS A 33 -3.80 13.73 3.45
CA LYS A 33 -3.87 12.76 4.55
C LYS A 33 -3.86 11.32 4.03
N ALA A 34 -4.69 11.02 3.03
CA ALA A 34 -4.76 9.69 2.45
C ALA A 34 -3.44 9.27 1.79
N ILE A 35 -2.76 10.20 1.09
CA ILE A 35 -1.43 9.97 0.52
C ILE A 35 -0.44 9.62 1.63
N ALA A 36 -0.37 10.40 2.71
CA ALA A 36 0.56 10.15 3.81
C ALA A 36 0.32 8.79 4.47
N ASP A 37 -0.93 8.41 4.68
CA ASP A 37 -1.29 7.11 5.26
C ASP A 37 -0.95 5.94 4.32
N LEU A 38 -1.18 6.11 3.02
CA LEU A 38 -0.81 5.12 1.99
C LEU A 38 0.71 4.97 1.87
N GLU A 39 1.47 6.06 1.94
CA GLU A 39 2.94 6.04 1.90
C GLU A 39 3.53 5.33 3.12
N ARG A 40 3.00 5.61 4.32
CA ARG A 40 3.38 4.91 5.56
C ARG A 40 3.09 3.42 5.44
N THR A 41 1.92 3.07 4.92
CA THR A 41 1.51 1.66 4.71
C THR A 41 2.42 0.97 3.69
N LEU A 42 2.74 1.63 2.58
CA LEU A 42 3.64 1.12 1.55
C LEU A 42 5.06 0.91 2.09
N ALA A 43 5.56 1.81 2.93
CA ALA A 43 6.85 1.65 3.59
C ALA A 43 6.88 0.41 4.50
N LEU A 44 5.83 0.20 5.30
CA LEU A 44 5.69 -0.98 6.15
C LEU A 44 5.65 -2.27 5.32
N ILE A 45 4.83 -2.31 4.27
CA ILE A 45 4.73 -3.48 3.37
C ILE A 45 6.09 -3.80 2.74
N ARG A 46 6.80 -2.77 2.25
CA ARG A 46 8.14 -2.96 1.66
C ARG A 46 9.16 -3.48 2.67
N SER A 47 9.08 -3.04 3.92
CA SER A 47 9.92 -3.57 5.00
C SER A 47 9.66 -5.06 5.21
N ARG A 48 8.38 -5.45 5.35
CA ARG A 48 7.98 -6.86 5.52
C ARG A 48 8.41 -7.75 4.34
N LEU A 49 8.17 -7.30 3.11
CA LEU A 49 8.62 -8.01 1.90
C LEU A 49 10.15 -8.19 1.86
N ARG A 50 10.91 -7.21 2.37
CA ARG A 50 12.37 -7.33 2.47
C ARG A 50 12.76 -8.42 3.47
N VAL A 51 12.11 -8.44 4.65
CA VAL A 51 12.33 -9.46 5.69
C VAL A 51 12.01 -10.86 5.15
N ILE A 52 10.85 -11.05 4.52
CA ILE A 52 10.44 -12.33 3.91
C ILE A 52 11.46 -12.78 2.87
N ARG A 53 11.93 -11.88 2.00
CA ARG A 53 12.94 -12.21 0.97
C ARG A 53 14.28 -12.61 1.57
N ILE A 54 14.71 -11.95 2.65
CA ILE A 54 15.94 -12.32 3.36
C ILE A 54 15.77 -13.71 3.96
N TRP A 55 14.65 -13.96 4.64
CA TRP A 55 14.34 -15.25 5.23
C TRP A 55 14.35 -16.40 4.21
N GLN A 56 13.69 -16.23 3.07
CA GLN A 56 13.67 -17.23 2.00
C GLN A 56 15.07 -17.57 1.44
N ARG A 57 16.09 -16.75 1.72
CA ARG A 57 17.48 -16.96 1.30
C ARG A 57 18.37 -17.49 2.41
N ILE A 58 17.90 -17.50 3.66
CA ILE A 58 18.67 -18.03 4.80
C ILE A 58 18.54 -19.55 4.80
N PRO A 59 19.67 -20.31 4.85
CA PRO A 59 19.62 -21.75 5.07
C PRO A 59 18.96 -22.06 6.42
N GLU A 60 18.07 -23.05 6.46
CA GLU A 60 17.30 -23.46 7.67
C GLU A 60 18.15 -23.61 8.95
N ARG A 61 19.44 -23.96 8.80
CA ARG A 61 20.39 -24.15 9.90
C ARG A 61 20.81 -22.87 10.62
N ARG A 62 20.58 -21.68 10.06
CA ARG A 62 20.98 -20.38 10.63
C ARG A 62 19.83 -19.59 11.26
N VAL A 63 18.64 -20.17 11.27
CA VAL A 63 17.44 -19.53 11.83
C VAL A 63 17.59 -19.25 13.33
N GLY A 64 18.20 -20.18 14.07
CA GLY A 64 18.40 -20.04 15.53
C GLY A 64 19.50 -19.05 15.94
N GLU A 65 20.16 -18.39 14.99
CA GLU A 65 21.25 -17.43 15.25
C GLU A 65 20.78 -15.97 15.16
N LEU A 66 19.49 -15.73 14.87
CA LEU A 66 18.94 -14.39 14.74
C LEU A 66 18.61 -13.79 16.13
N PRO A 67 18.90 -12.49 16.34
CA PRO A 67 18.44 -11.76 17.54
C PRO A 67 16.92 -11.85 17.72
N ASP A 68 16.46 -11.92 18.97
CA ASP A 68 15.05 -12.09 19.31
C ASP A 68 14.15 -10.99 18.72
N GLU A 69 14.64 -9.75 18.67
CA GLU A 69 13.90 -8.63 18.08
C GLU A 69 13.66 -8.82 16.57
N LEU A 70 14.67 -9.33 15.85
CA LEU A 70 14.56 -9.63 14.42
C LEU A 70 13.68 -10.87 14.18
N MET A 71 13.73 -11.84 15.09
CA MET A 71 12.89 -13.03 15.02
C MET A 71 11.40 -12.69 15.09
N GLN A 72 11.00 -11.76 15.96
CA GLN A 72 9.59 -11.37 16.05
C GLN A 72 9.09 -10.70 14.76
N GLU A 73 9.87 -9.79 14.17
CA GLU A 73 9.51 -9.15 12.89
C GLU A 73 9.42 -10.16 11.73
N VAL A 74 10.32 -11.14 11.71
CA VAL A 74 10.31 -12.24 10.74
C VAL A 74 9.06 -13.09 10.90
N VAL A 75 8.73 -13.51 12.12
CA VAL A 75 7.54 -14.31 12.42
C VAL A 75 6.27 -13.58 12.00
N ASP A 76 6.14 -12.30 12.39
CA ASP A 76 4.96 -11.49 12.04
C ASP A 76 4.81 -11.35 10.51
N ALA A 77 5.92 -11.11 9.80
CA ALA A 77 5.89 -10.97 8.34
C ALA A 77 5.53 -12.27 7.63
N ILE A 78 6.12 -13.40 8.05
CA ILE A 78 5.82 -14.73 7.49
C ILE A 78 4.38 -15.12 7.81
N PHE A 79 3.91 -14.90 9.04
CA PHE A 79 2.55 -15.24 9.44
C PHE A 79 1.51 -14.46 8.63
N VAL A 80 1.72 -13.16 8.41
CA VAL A 80 0.87 -12.34 7.54
C VAL A 80 0.85 -12.87 6.10
N ASP A 81 2.01 -13.27 5.56
CA ASP A 81 2.07 -13.86 4.22
C ASP A 81 1.35 -15.22 4.13
N GLN A 82 1.47 -16.08 5.16
CA GLN A 82 0.75 -17.36 5.19
C GLN A 82 -0.77 -17.19 5.29
N LEU A 83 -1.25 -16.17 6.01
CA LEU A 83 -2.68 -15.88 6.11
C LEU A 83 -3.28 -15.32 4.80
N ALA A 84 -2.49 -14.58 4.03
CA ALA A 84 -2.91 -13.98 2.79
C ALA A 84 -1.78 -14.02 1.73
N PRO A 85 -1.52 -15.20 1.13
CA PRO A 85 -0.38 -15.38 0.24
C PRO A 85 -0.38 -14.41 -0.93
N GLY A 86 0.74 -13.72 -1.14
CA GLY A 86 0.91 -12.78 -2.25
C GLY A 86 0.17 -11.45 -2.08
N GLN A 87 -0.54 -11.24 -0.97
CA GLN A 87 -1.31 -10.01 -0.74
C GLN A 87 -0.40 -8.81 -0.49
N LEU A 88 0.76 -9.01 0.16
CA LEU A 88 1.74 -7.96 0.39
C LEU A 88 2.35 -7.46 -0.94
N GLU A 89 2.67 -8.38 -1.86
CA GLU A 89 3.17 -8.06 -3.20
C GLU A 89 2.12 -7.31 -4.02
N ARG A 90 0.87 -7.79 -4.00
CA ARG A 90 -0.25 -7.12 -4.68
C ARG A 90 -0.46 -5.71 -4.13
N ALA A 91 -0.46 -5.54 -2.81
CA ALA A 91 -0.57 -4.23 -2.18
C ALA A 91 0.60 -3.32 -2.56
N ALA A 92 1.84 -3.84 -2.56
CA ALA A 92 3.02 -3.09 -2.96
C ALA A 92 2.96 -2.58 -4.41
N ALA A 93 2.30 -3.34 -5.31
CA ALA A 93 2.07 -2.93 -6.69
C ALA A 93 0.91 -1.94 -6.86
N GLU A 94 -0.11 -2.03 -6.00
CA GLU A 94 -1.36 -1.26 -6.13
C GLU A 94 -1.34 0.07 -5.38
N LEU A 95 -0.79 0.14 -4.16
CA LEU A 95 -0.75 1.39 -3.37
C LEU A 95 -0.11 2.58 -4.12
N PRO A 96 0.98 2.42 -4.90
CA PRO A 96 1.53 3.50 -5.71
C PRO A 96 0.51 4.13 -6.69
N LYS A 97 -0.41 3.32 -7.23
CA LYS A 97 -1.43 3.78 -8.18
C LYS A 97 -2.46 4.66 -7.50
N TYR A 98 -2.89 4.28 -6.29
CA TYR A 98 -3.77 5.10 -5.47
C TYR A 98 -3.12 6.44 -5.08
N ILE A 99 -1.86 6.40 -4.66
CA ILE A 99 -1.09 7.62 -4.33
C ILE A 99 -1.04 8.55 -5.54
N GLN A 100 -0.69 8.02 -6.72
CA GLN A 100 -0.61 8.83 -7.93
C GLN A 100 -1.99 9.37 -8.37
N ALA A 101 -3.06 8.58 -8.24
CA ALA A 101 -4.41 9.03 -8.55
C ALA A 101 -4.84 10.21 -7.66
N LEU A 102 -4.57 10.12 -6.34
CA LEU A 102 -4.87 11.18 -5.39
C LEU A 102 -4.07 12.46 -5.65
N ARG A 103 -2.77 12.33 -5.97
CA ARG A 103 -1.93 13.48 -6.34
C ARG A 103 -2.49 14.21 -7.56
N ARG A 104 -2.84 13.48 -8.62
CA ARG A 104 -3.45 14.04 -9.84
C ARG A 104 -4.80 14.71 -9.56
N ALA A 105 -5.64 14.10 -8.73
CA ALA A 105 -6.92 14.68 -8.34
C ALA A 105 -6.77 15.97 -7.55
N SER A 106 -5.76 16.06 -6.66
CA SER A 106 -5.46 17.27 -5.89
C SER A 106 -4.96 18.41 -6.78
N GLU A 107 -3.98 18.13 -7.64
CA GLU A 107 -3.40 19.11 -8.60
C GLU A 107 -4.47 19.68 -9.55
N ALA A 108 -5.36 18.83 -10.07
CA ALA A 108 -6.44 19.26 -10.97
C ALA A 108 -7.44 20.21 -10.28
N ARG A 109 -7.62 20.10 -8.96
CA ARG A 109 -8.46 21.01 -8.17
C ARG A 109 -7.76 22.34 -7.94
N SER A 110 -6.48 22.33 -7.56
CA SER A 110 -5.69 23.55 -7.37
C SER A 110 -5.64 24.42 -8.64
N HIS A 111 -5.72 23.81 -9.82
CA HIS A 111 -5.77 24.55 -11.08
C HIS A 111 -7.18 25.09 -11.44
N ARG A 112 -8.24 24.58 -10.80
CA ARG A 112 -9.63 25.03 -11.02
C ARG A 112 -10.07 26.14 -10.08
N ASP A 113 -9.49 26.25 -8.88
CA ASP A 113 -9.80 27.34 -7.96
C ASP A 113 -8.98 28.59 -8.36
N PRO A 114 -9.63 29.70 -8.78
CA PRO A 114 -8.92 30.96 -9.00
C PRO A 114 -8.38 31.51 -7.68
N PRO A 115 -7.26 32.27 -7.69
CA PRO A 115 -6.73 32.88 -6.48
C PRO A 115 -7.78 33.79 -5.83
N PRO A 116 -7.83 33.88 -4.49
CA PRO A 116 -8.74 34.80 -3.81
C PRO A 116 -8.36 36.24 -4.23
N VAL A 117 -9.37 36.99 -4.68
CA VAL A 117 -9.29 38.41 -5.07
C VAL A 117 -9.18 39.29 -3.83
#